data_AF-A0A938RWM0-F1
#
_entry.id   AF-A0A938RWM0-F1
#
_cell.length_a   1.000
_cell.length_b   1.000
_cell.length_c   1.000
_cell.angle_alpha   90.00
_cell.angle_beta   90.00
_cell.angle_gamma   90.00
#
_symmetry.space_group_name_H-M   'P 1'
#
loop_
_entity.id
_entity.type
_entity.pdbx_description
1 polymer ?
#
loop_
_entity_poly.entity_id
_entity_poly.type
_entity_poly.pdbx_seq_one_letter_code
_entity_poly.pdbx_strand_id
1 'polypeptide(L)'
;MNDTVLREAENESGKPRQRFILEDTGFNEVPKKYRRFYRRQTGPGDTLAPNEVICPVCKVVIRSTRELREGDRVYCMPCMSRLVVVRTDSGHLEAHVVY
;
A
#
# COMPACT_ATOMS: atom_id res chain seq x y z
N MET A 1 -6.11 -27.60 -6.77
CA MET A 1 -6.25 -26.59 -7.83
C MET A 1 -5.75 -25.26 -7.28
N ASN A 2 -4.48 -25.00 -7.57
CA ASN A 2 -3.63 -23.81 -7.42
C ASN A 2 -4.00 -22.73 -6.39
N ASP A 3 -3.46 -22.89 -5.17
CA ASP A 3 -3.26 -21.83 -4.17
C ASP A 3 -1.75 -21.49 -4.06
N THR A 4 -1.10 -21.34 -5.22
CA THR A 4 0.36 -21.15 -5.33
C THR A 4 0.75 -19.68 -5.47
N VAL A 5 -0.20 -18.76 -5.68
CA VAL A 5 0.07 -17.36 -6.08
C VAL A 5 0.28 -16.41 -4.89
N LEU A 6 0.09 -16.87 -3.65
CA LEU A 6 0.29 -16.05 -2.44
C LEU A 6 1.70 -16.14 -1.83
N ARG A 7 2.59 -16.97 -2.38
CA ARG A 7 3.90 -17.29 -1.78
C ARG A 7 5.14 -16.67 -2.45
N GLU A 8 5.03 -16.10 -3.65
CA GLU A 8 6.23 -15.74 -4.45
C GLU A 8 6.61 -14.25 -4.41
N ALA A 9 6.16 -13.50 -3.40
CA ALA A 9 6.67 -12.14 -3.14
C ALA A 9 7.75 -12.11 -2.04
N GLU A 10 8.54 -13.19 -1.93
CA GLU A 10 9.73 -13.24 -1.07
C GLU A 10 10.89 -12.45 -1.72
N ASN A 11 10.76 -11.13 -1.63
CA ASN A 11 11.80 -10.10 -1.64
C ASN A 11 13.24 -10.55 -1.94
N GLU A 12 13.77 -10.12 -3.09
CA GLU A 12 15.17 -10.22 -3.54
C GLU A 12 16.19 -9.46 -2.68
N SER A 13 15.80 -8.94 -1.52
CA SER A 13 16.68 -8.20 -0.61
C SER A 13 16.58 -8.83 0.77
N GLY A 14 17.54 -9.71 1.11
CA GLY A 14 17.61 -10.44 2.38
C GLY A 14 17.67 -9.60 3.67
N LYS A 15 17.38 -8.29 3.60
CA LYS A 15 17.17 -7.41 4.76
C LYS A 15 15.72 -7.51 5.26
N PRO A 16 15.52 -7.69 6.58
CA PRO A 16 14.17 -7.71 7.15
C PRO A 16 13.46 -6.37 6.93
N ARG A 17 12.16 -6.42 6.61
CA ARG A 17 11.33 -5.23 6.44
C ARG A 17 11.11 -4.53 7.79
N GLN A 18 11.18 -3.20 7.80
CA GLN A 18 10.80 -2.41 8.97
C GLN A 18 9.29 -2.58 9.25
N ARG A 19 8.93 -2.63 10.53
CA ARG A 19 7.54 -2.67 10.99
C ARG A 19 7.09 -1.30 11.47
N PHE A 20 5.83 -0.98 11.20
CA PHE A 20 5.20 0.30 11.51
C PHE A 20 3.94 0.06 12.35
N ILE A 21 3.74 0.91 13.36
CA ILE A 21 2.52 0.91 14.17
C ILE A 21 1.51 1.81 13.47
N LEU A 22 0.32 1.28 13.20
CA LEU A 22 -0.76 1.99 12.52
C LEU A 22 -1.80 2.45 13.52
N GLU A 23 -1.85 3.76 13.74
CA GLU A 23 -2.91 4.43 14.50
C GLU A 23 -4.14 4.69 13.63
N ASP A 24 -5.28 4.92 14.28
CA ASP A 24 -6.51 5.32 13.60
C ASP A 24 -6.37 6.76 13.06
N THR A 25 -6.80 6.94 11.83
CA THR A 25 -6.68 8.19 11.05
C THR A 25 -8.04 8.86 10.87
N GLY A 26 -9.12 8.26 11.40
CA GLY A 26 -10.49 8.73 11.22
C GLY A 26 -11.11 8.36 9.86
N PHE A 27 -10.47 7.46 9.10
CA PHE A 27 -10.98 7.01 7.81
C PHE A 27 -12.21 6.09 7.99
N ASN A 28 -13.40 6.52 7.56
CA ASN A 28 -14.66 5.82 7.87
C ASN A 28 -15.31 5.05 6.71
N GLU A 29 -14.69 5.04 5.53
CA GLU A 29 -15.28 4.46 4.31
C GLU A 29 -15.04 2.94 4.19
N VAL A 30 -14.33 2.33 5.14
CA VAL A 30 -14.13 0.87 5.24
C VAL A 30 -14.53 0.32 6.61
N PRO A 31 -14.77 -1.00 6.73
CA PRO A 31 -15.06 -1.64 8.00
C PRO A 31 -14.02 -1.33 9.07
N LYS A 32 -14.44 -1.21 10.34
CA LYS A 32 -13.62 -0.76 11.48
C LYS A 32 -12.26 -1.45 11.57
N LYS A 33 -12.20 -2.76 11.31
CA LYS A 33 -10.95 -3.55 11.32
C LYS A 33 -9.89 -3.09 10.31
N TYR A 34 -10.29 -2.40 9.25
CA TYR A 34 -9.41 -1.97 8.16
C TYR A 34 -9.07 -0.47 8.18
N ARG A 35 -9.77 0.34 8.96
CA ARG A 35 -9.65 1.82 8.91
C ARG A 35 -8.22 2.34 9.11
N ARG A 36 -7.47 1.76 10.05
CA ARG A 36 -6.05 2.11 10.30
C ARG A 36 -5.12 1.97 9.08
N PHE A 37 -5.49 1.15 8.11
CA PHE A 37 -4.72 0.93 6.87
C PHE A 37 -5.02 1.98 5.79
N TYR A 38 -5.89 2.94 6.07
CA TYR A 38 -6.24 3.99 5.12
C TYR A 38 -6.11 5.35 5.79
N ARG A 39 -5.74 6.36 5.01
CA ARG A 39 -5.87 7.77 5.39
C ARG A 39 -6.19 8.60 4.16
N ARG A 40 -6.78 9.77 4.36
CA ARG A 40 -7.00 10.72 3.26
C ARG A 40 -5.67 11.34 2.86
N GLN A 41 -5.54 11.63 1.55
CA GLN A 41 -4.42 12.42 1.07
C GLN A 41 -4.61 13.87 1.53
N THR A 42 -3.58 14.47 2.13
CA THR A 42 -3.67 15.81 2.74
C THR A 42 -3.39 16.93 1.72
N GLY A 43 -2.93 16.59 0.51
CA GLY A 43 -2.72 17.54 -0.60
C GLY A 43 -1.52 17.18 -1.51
N PRO A 44 -1.09 18.09 -2.39
CA PRO A 44 0.03 17.88 -3.33
C PRO A 44 1.41 17.73 -2.69
N GLY A 45 1.56 18.14 -1.42
CA GLY A 45 2.79 17.99 -0.62
C GLY A 45 2.72 16.88 0.42
N ASP A 46 1.79 15.93 0.26
CA ASP A 46 1.63 14.82 1.20
C ASP A 46 2.79 13.83 1.07
N THR A 47 3.73 13.90 2.02
CA THR A 47 4.89 13.02 2.06
C THR A 47 4.49 11.62 2.49
N LEU A 48 4.64 10.65 1.59
CA LEU A 48 4.38 9.24 1.87
C LEU A 48 5.51 8.63 2.69
N ALA A 49 5.15 7.91 3.75
CA ALA A 49 6.10 7.09 4.48
C ALA A 49 6.47 5.82 3.69
N PRO A 50 7.58 5.12 4.03
CA PRO A 50 8.02 3.90 3.32
C PRO A 50 7.03 2.73 3.33
N ASN A 51 6.01 2.79 4.17
CA ASN A 51 4.93 1.82 4.28
C ASN A 51 3.60 2.33 3.70
N GLU A 52 3.62 3.45 2.97
CA GLU A 52 2.44 4.10 2.41
C GLU A 52 2.53 4.18 0.89
N VAL A 53 1.37 4.07 0.23
CA VAL A 53 1.24 4.23 -1.22
C VAL A 53 -0.12 4.83 -1.56
N ILE A 54 -0.20 5.68 -2.59
CA ILE A 54 -1.45 6.30 -3.02
C ILE A 54 -2.16 5.41 -4.03
N CYS A 55 -3.44 5.12 -3.82
CA CYS A 55 -4.26 4.49 -4.85
C CYS A 55 -4.46 5.48 -6.02
N PRO A 56 -4.07 5.13 -7.27
CA PRO A 56 -4.22 6.03 -8.41
C PRO A 56 -5.69 6.30 -8.78
N VAL A 57 -6.62 5.42 -8.38
CA VAL A 57 -8.05 5.48 -8.70
C VAL A 57 -8.81 6.39 -7.75
N CYS A 58 -8.82 6.10 -6.44
CA CYS A 58 -9.59 6.86 -5.46
C CYS A 58 -8.77 7.88 -4.66
N LYS A 59 -7.46 8.01 -4.92
CA LYS A 59 -6.54 8.94 -4.26
C LYS A 59 -6.47 8.80 -2.73
N VAL A 60 -6.88 7.65 -2.20
CA VAL A 60 -6.70 7.30 -0.78
C VAL A 60 -5.30 6.74 -0.57
N VAL A 61 -4.67 7.12 0.54
CA VAL A 61 -3.38 6.56 0.95
C VAL A 61 -3.61 5.23 1.66
N ILE A 62 -3.00 4.18 1.13
CA ILE A 62 -3.00 2.84 1.70
C ILE A 62 -1.73 2.67 2.51
N ARG A 63 -1.88 2.18 3.74
CA ARG A 63 -0.82 2.01 4.71
C ARG A 63 -0.62 0.52 4.98
N SER A 64 0.61 0.12 5.23
CA SER A 64 0.98 -1.24 5.62
C SER A 64 1.65 -1.25 6.99
N THR A 65 1.54 -2.37 7.71
CA THR A 65 2.31 -2.58 8.95
C THR A 65 3.78 -2.90 8.68
N ARG A 66 4.14 -3.12 7.42
CA ARG A 66 5.50 -3.41 6.96
C ARG A 66 5.89 -2.40 5.89
N GLU A 67 7.18 -2.15 5.77
CA GLU A 67 7.78 -1.44 4.64
C GLU A 67 7.26 -2.02 3.31
N LEU A 68 6.82 -1.14 2.41
CA LEU A 68 6.46 -1.49 1.04
C LEU A 68 7.70 -1.44 0.16
N ARG A 69 7.83 -2.44 -0.71
CA ARG A 69 8.90 -2.55 -1.69
C ARG A 69 8.30 -2.69 -3.08
N GLU A 70 9.12 -2.39 -4.07
CA GLU A 70 8.75 -2.61 -5.46
C GLU A 70 8.35 -4.06 -5.71
N GLY A 71 7.30 -4.27 -6.50
CA GLY A 71 6.69 -5.57 -6.75
C GLY A 71 5.64 -6.00 -5.71
N ASP A 72 5.51 -5.28 -4.59
CA ASP A 72 4.46 -5.58 -3.60
C ASP A 72 3.06 -5.41 -4.17
N ARG A 73 2.18 -6.37 -3.84
CA ARG A 73 0.77 -6.30 -4.23
C ARG A 73 -0.06 -5.73 -3.09
N VAL A 74 -0.86 -4.71 -3.41
CA VAL A 74 -1.72 -4.01 -2.46
C VAL A 74 -3.14 -4.02 -3.00
N TYR A 75 -4.11 -4.21 -2.12
CA TYR A 75 -5.53 -4.15 -2.47
C TYR A 75 -6.15 -2.89 -1.86
N CYS A 76 -6.77 -2.07 -2.70
CA CYS A 76 -7.52 -0.92 -2.24
C CYS A 76 -8.97 -1.33 -1.97
N MET A 77 -9.34 -1.46 -0.70
CA MET A 77 -10.71 -1.83 -0.34
C MET A 77 -11.78 -0.79 -0.76
N PRO A 78 -11.54 0.54 -0.66
CA PRO A 78 -12.51 1.55 -1.10
C PRO A 78 -12.94 1.44 -2.57
N CYS A 79 -12.01 1.23 -3.50
CA CYS A 79 -12.29 1.17 -4.94
C CYS A 79 -12.19 -0.24 -5.53
N MET A 80 -11.93 -1.24 -4.70
CA MET A 80 -11.73 -2.65 -5.07
C MET A 80 -10.61 -2.91 -6.10
N SER A 81 -9.74 -1.93 -6.34
CA SER A 81 -8.66 -2.06 -7.31
C SER A 81 -7.51 -2.88 -6.73
N ARG A 82 -6.95 -3.76 -7.56
CA ARG A 82 -5.68 -4.45 -7.29
C ARG A 82 -4.53 -3.59 -7.80
N LEU A 83 -3.51 -3.42 -6.96
CA LEU A 83 -2.39 -2.53 -7.22
C LEU A 83 -1.07 -3.27 -7.06
N VAL A 84 -0.07 -2.86 -7.83
CA VAL A 84 1.33 -3.21 -7.61
C VAL A 84 2.12 -1.95 -7.28
N VAL A 85 2.98 -2.05 -6.26
CA VAL A 85 3.92 -1.00 -5.88
C VAL A 85 5.04 -0.98 -6.90
N VAL A 86 5.22 0.14 -7.58
CA VAL A 86 6.30 0.41 -8.52
C VAL A 86 7.16 1.53 -7.95
N ARG A 87 8.45 1.50 -8.27
CA ARG A 87 9.34 2.63 -7.97
C ARG A 87 9.38 3.54 -9.19
N THR A 88 9.13 4.83 -9.00
CA THR A 88 9.27 5.83 -10.07
C THR A 88 10.74 6.16 -10.31
N ASP A 89 11.02 6.78 -11.47
CA ASP A 89 12.36 7.29 -11.82
C ASP A 89 12.88 8.34 -10.81
N SER A 90 11.96 9.03 -10.13
CA SER A 90 12.24 9.97 -9.05
C SER A 90 12.53 9.31 -7.70
N GLY A 91 12.48 7.97 -7.62
CA GLY A 91 12.81 7.18 -6.43
C GLY A 91 11.66 7.00 -5.44
N HIS A 92 10.46 7.53 -5.74
CA HIS A 92 9.28 7.38 -4.90
C HIS A 92 8.53 6.07 -5.17
N LEU A 93 7.73 5.61 -4.19
CA LEU A 93 6.86 4.45 -4.35
C LEU A 93 5.49 4.93 -4.83
N GLU A 94 5.06 4.42 -5.99
CA GLU A 94 3.73 4.64 -6.54
C GLU A 94 2.99 3.30 -6.67
N ALA A 95 1.66 3.35 -6.76
CA ALA A 95 0.85 2.18 -7.04
C ALA A 95 0.29 2.24 -8.46
N HIS A 96 0.48 1.18 -9.23
CA HIS A 96 -0.12 0.99 -10.54
C HIS A 96 -1.25 -0.03 -10.46
N VAL A 97 -2.33 0.21 -11.21
CA VAL A 97 -3.45 -0.73 -11.28
C VAL A 97 -3.03 -1.98 -12.05
N VAL A 98 -3.37 -3.14 -11.51
CA VAL A 98 -3.15 -4.44 -12.13
C VAL A 98 -4.51 -5.07 -12.42
N TYR A 99 -4.94 -4.94 -13.68
CA TYR A 99 -6.19 -5.47 -14.27
C TYR A 99 -7.50 -4.89 -13.73
#